data_AF-A0A1Y6IYL8-F1
#
_entry.id   AF-A0A1Y6IYL8-F1
#
_cell.length_a   1.000
_cell.length_b   1.000
_cell.length_c   1.000
_cell.angle_alpha   90.00
_cell.angle_beta   90.00
_cell.angle_gamma   90.00
#
_symmetry.space_group_name_H-M   'P 1'
#
loop_
_entity.id
_entity.type
_entity.pdbx_description
1 polymer ?
#
loop_
_entity_poly.entity_id
_entity_poly.type
_entity_poly.pdbx_seq_one_letter_code
_entity_poly.pdbx_strand_id
1 'polypeptide(L)' 'MSNSQPNFNLHLTARGYLLDLLIMNSDPSTDQNELREILLFLNNLITFDEMNLRKEEAEEI' A
#
# COMPACT_ATOMS: atom_id res chain seq x y z
N MET A 1 -7.86 -4.04 26.94
CA MET A 1 -6.95 -4.38 25.84
C MET A 1 -7.76 -4.19 24.57
N SER A 2 -7.55 -3.08 23.88
CA SER A 2 -8.21 -2.81 22.61
C SER A 2 -7.70 -3.84 21.62
N ASN A 3 -8.58 -4.75 21.18
CA ASN A 3 -8.35 -5.57 20.01
C ASN A 3 -8.11 -4.60 18.85
N SER A 4 -6.84 -4.33 18.55
CA SER A 4 -6.43 -3.72 17.31
C SER A 4 -6.65 -4.77 16.24
N GLN A 5 -7.90 -5.00 15.84
CA GLN A 5 -8.14 -5.72 14.60
C GLN A 5 -7.33 -5.00 13.54
N PRO A 6 -6.46 -5.70 12.78
CA PRO A 6 -5.77 -5.09 11.67
C PRO A 6 -6.84 -4.41 10.83
N ASN A 7 -6.63 -3.13 10.55
CA ASN A 7 -7.60 -2.37 9.79
C ASN A 7 -7.49 -2.91 8.36
N PHE A 8 -8.18 -4.01 8.05
CA PHE A 8 -8.09 -4.74 6.78
C PHE A 8 -8.32 -3.82 5.57
N ASN A 9 -8.99 -2.68 5.80
CA ASN A 9 -9.23 -1.66 4.81
C ASN A 9 -8.05 -0.71 4.57
N LEU A 10 -7.07 -0.64 5.48
CA LEU A 10 -5.93 0.28 5.38
C LEU A 10 -5.11 0.03 4.11
N HIS A 11 -4.82 -1.24 3.79
CA HIS A 11 -4.08 -1.58 2.57
C HIS A 11 -4.86 -1.24 1.30
N LEU A 12 -6.19 -1.42 1.32
CA LEU A 12 -7.06 -1.02 0.20
C LEU A 12 -7.08 0.50 0.04
N THR A 13 -7.21 1.26 1.14
CA THR A 13 -7.14 2.71 1.14
C THR A 13 -5.77 3.22 0.66
N ALA A 14 -4.68 2.61 1.12
CA ALA A 14 -3.32 2.97 0.71
C ALA A 14 -3.11 2.73 -0.79
N ARG A 15 -3.58 1.59 -1.33
CA ARG A 15 -3.56 1.33 -2.78
C ARG A 15 -4.38 2.35 -3.57
N GLY A 16 -5.53 2.77 -3.03
CA GLY A 16 -6.33 3.86 -3.59
C GLY A 16 -5.52 5.15 -3.74
N TYR A 17 -4.82 5.57 -2.69
CA TYR A 17 -3.96 6.76 -2.75
C TYR A 17 -2.81 6.65 -3.77
N LEU A 18 -2.21 5.46 -3.94
CA LEU A 18 -1.18 5.26 -4.97
C LEU A 18 -1.75 5.43 -6.38
N LEU A 19 -2.97 4.94 -6.62
CA LEU A 19 -3.66 5.12 -7.90
C LEU A 19 -4.08 6.57 -8.13
N ASP A 20 -4.59 7.25 -7.10
CA ASP A 20 -4.93 8.67 -7.17
C ASP A 20 -3.70 9.50 -7.51
N LEU A 21 -2.55 9.21 -6.89
CA LEU A 21 -1.29 9.89 -7.22
C LEU A 21 -0.88 9.63 -8.68
N LEU A 22 -1.02 8.39 -9.18
CA LEU A 22 -0.72 8.07 -10.58
C LEU A 22 -1.62 8.83 -11.56
N ILE A 23 -2.92 8.92 -11.26
CA ILE A 23 -3.93 9.47 -12.16
C ILE A 23 -3.96 11.00 -12.11
N MET A 24 -3.81 11.57 -10.91
CA MET A 24 -3.98 13.00 -10.66
C MET A 24 -2.68 13.79 -10.74
N ASN A 25 -1.51 13.13 -10.82
CA ASN A 25 -0.25 13.84 -11.03
C ASN A 25 -0.29 14.52 -12.41
N SER A 26 -0.39 15.85 -12.36
CA SER A 26 -0.48 16.74 -13.52
C SER A 26 0.73 17.65 -13.62
N ASP A 27 1.75 17.43 -12.79
CA ASP A 27 2.97 18.23 -12.78
C ASP A 27 3.84 17.84 -13.99
N PRO A 28 4.03 18.75 -14.97
CA PRO A 28 4.78 18.46 -16.18
C PRO A 28 6.29 18.26 -15.93
N SER A 29 6.79 18.62 -14.73
CA SER A 29 8.17 18.38 -14.34
C SER A 29 8.42 17.00 -13.72
N THR A 30 7.35 16.26 -13.41
CA THR A 30 7.47 14.91 -12.85
C THR A 30 7.89 13.91 -13.93
N ASP A 31 8.98 13.19 -13.69
CA ASP A 31 9.34 12.01 -14.48
C ASP A 31 8.32 10.88 -14.19
N GLN A 32 7.49 10.60 -15.19
CA GLN A 32 6.42 9.60 -15.08
C GLN A 32 6.93 8.17 -14.99
N ASN A 33 8.16 7.90 -15.44
CA ASN A 33 8.78 6.57 -15.29
C ASN A 33 9.27 6.39 -13.86
N GLU A 34 9.98 7.36 -13.32
CA GLU A 34 10.42 7.33 -11.92
C GLU A 34 9.22 7.24 -10.96
N LEU A 35 8.16 8.02 -11.22
CA LEU A 35 6.91 7.94 -10.46
C LEU A 35 6.31 6.53 -10.49
N ARG A 36 6.27 5.88 -11.67
CA ARG A 36 5.77 4.50 -11.79
C ARG A 36 6.60 3.50 -10.99
N GLU A 37 7.92 3.63 -11.01
CA GLU A 37 8.81 2.76 -10.23
C GLU A 37 8.63 2.95 -8.72
N ILE A 38 8.52 4.19 -8.27
CA ILE A 38 8.23 4.53 -6.86
C ILE A 38 6.88 3.93 -6.44
N LEU A 39 5.83 4.12 -7.23
CA LEU A 39 4.50 3.59 -6.92
C LEU A 39 4.49 2.06 -6.88
N LEU A 40 5.24 1.39 -7.76
CA LEU A 40 5.40 -0.06 -7.75
C LEU A 40 6.12 -0.53 -6.47
N PHE A 41 7.20 0.16 -6.09
CA PHE A 41 7.92 -0.11 -4.84
C PHE A 41 6.99 0.02 -3.62
N LEU A 42 6.21 1.10 -3.53
CA LEU A 42 5.25 1.30 -2.45
C LEU A 42 4.14 0.25 -2.44
N ASN A 43 3.63 -0.15 -3.61
CA ASN A 43 2.64 -1.23 -3.71
C ASN A 43 3.19 -2.57 -3.19
N ASN A 44 4.46 -2.87 -3.51
CA ASN A 44 5.13 -4.06 -3.03
C ASN A 44 5.31 -4.05 -1.51
N LEU A 45 5.59 -2.89 -0.90
CA LEU A 45 5.64 -2.75 0.56
C LEU A 45 4.28 -2.99 1.21
N ILE A 46 3.20 -2.44 0.66
CA ILE A 46 1.84 -2.69 1.15
C ILE A 46 1.52 -4.19 1.08
N THR A 47 1.88 -4.84 -0.03
CA THR A 47 1.65 -6.28 -0.21
C THR A 47 2.48 -7.12 0.75
N PHE A 48 3.73 -6.74 1.00
CA PHE A 48 4.58 -7.40 1.98
C PHE A 48 4.00 -7.30 3.40
N ASP A 49 3.53 -6.13 3.79
CA ASP A 49 2.89 -5.89 5.09
C ASP A 49 1.63 -6.76 5.27
N GLU A 50 0.76 -6.81 4.24
CA GLU A 50 -0.41 -7.71 4.22
C GLU A 50 -0.02 -9.19 4.41
N MET A 51 1.05 -9.62 3.76
CA MET A 51 1.52 -11.01 3.87
C MET A 51 2.04 -11.32 5.27
N ASN A 52 2.68 -10.37 5.94
CA ASN A 52 3.17 -10.58 7.31
C ASN A 52 2.01 -10.63 8.31
N LEU A 53 1.03 -9.73 8.19
CA LEU A 53 -0.16 -9.75 9.04
C LEU A 53 -0.91 -11.09 8.95
N ARG A 54 -1.06 -11.64 7.74
CA ARG A 54 -1.70 -12.96 7.55
C ARG A 54 -0.88 -14.12 8.14
N LYS A 55 0.45 -13.99 8.20
CA LYS A 55 1.30 -15.00 8.85
C LYS A 55 1.17 -14.92 10.36
N GLU A 56 1.20 -13.72 10.93
CA GLU A 56 0.98 -13.49 12.36
C GLU A 56 -0.38 -14.06 12.79
N GLU A 57 -1.45 -13.78 12.03
CA GLU A 57 -2.78 -14.36 12.28
C GLU A 57 -2.83 -15.90 12.19
N ALA A 58 -2.01 -16.51 11.34
CA ALA A 58 -1.96 -17.97 11.17
C ALA A 58 -1.11 -18.66 12.25
N GLU A 59 -0.13 -17.96 12.82
CA GLU A 59 0.75 -18.45 13.90
C GLU A 59 0.11 -18.29 15.29
N GLU A 60 -0.92 -17.44 15.43
CA GLU A 60 -1.69 -17.25 16.67
C GLU A 60 -2.79 -18.32 16.90
N ILE A 61 -2.95 -19.32 16.00
CA ILE A 61 -3.94 -20.43 16.06
C ILE A 61 -3.27 -21.74 16.47
#